data_AF-A0A068LEN9-F1
#
_entry.id   AF-A0A068LEN9-F1
#
_cell.length_a   1.000
_cell.length_b   1.000
_cell.length_c   1.000
_cell.angle_alpha   90.00
_cell.angle_beta   90.00
_cell.angle_gamma   90.00
#
_symmetry.space_group_name_H-M   'P 1'
#
loop_
_entity.id
_entity.type
_entity.pdbx_description
1 polymer ?
#
loop_
_entity_poly.entity_id
_entity_poly.type
_entity_poly.pdbx_seq_one_letter_code
_entity_poly.pdbx_strand_id
1 'polypeptide(L)' 'GLAAAEGARLAGASRIIGVDLNPSRFEEAKKFGITEFVNPKDHDKPVQE' A
#
# COMPACT_ATOMS: atom_id res chain seq x y z
N GLY A 1 5.15 3.88 -7.61
CA GLY A 1 4.55 3.22 -6.43
C GLY A 1 5.59 2.41 -5.69
N LEU A 2 5.92 1.21 -6.19
CA LEU A 2 6.77 0.23 -5.49
C LEU A 2 8.16 0.76 -5.09
N ALA A 3 8.87 1.49 -5.96
CA ALA A 3 10.17 2.08 -5.62
C ALA A 3 10.09 3.10 -4.47
N ALA A 4 8.96 3.83 -4.34
CA ALA A 4 8.75 4.76 -3.25
C ALA A 4 8.47 4.03 -1.92
N ALA A 5 7.71 2.93 -1.97
CA ALA A 5 7.49 2.06 -0.82
C ALA A 5 8.81 1.44 -0.34
N GLU A 6 9.64 0.97 -1.26
CA GLU A 6 10.96 0.41 -0.95
C GLU A 6 11.87 1.46 -0.31
N GLY A 7 11.90 2.68 -0.85
CA GLY A 7 12.62 3.80 -0.24
C GLY A 7 12.13 4.12 1.18
N ALA A 8 10.82 4.10 1.41
CA ALA A 8 10.25 4.31 2.74
C ALA A 8 10.63 3.18 3.72
N ARG A 9 10.64 1.92 3.26
CA ARG A 9 11.10 0.78 4.06
C ARG A 9 12.56 0.95 4.47
N LEU A 10 13.44 1.28 3.52
CA LEU A 10 14.87 1.50 3.78
C LEU A 10 15.11 2.70 4.71
N ALA A 11 14.25 3.71 4.66
CA ALA A 11 14.25 4.85 5.58
C ALA A 11 13.73 4.51 7.00
N GLY A 12 13.30 3.27 7.24
CA GLY A 12 12.83 2.81 8.55
C GLY A 12 11.37 3.14 8.86
N ALA A 13 10.54 3.38 7.84
CA ALA A 13 9.11 3.57 8.03
C ALA A 13 8.48 2.31 8.67
N SER A 14 7.81 2.48 9.81
CA SER A 14 7.16 1.38 10.54
C SER A 14 5.86 0.90 9.88
N ARG A 15 5.26 1.74 9.03
CA ARG A 15 3.96 1.51 8.40
C ARG A 15 3.94 2.12 7.01
N ILE A 16 3.59 1.34 6.00
CA ILE A 16 3.50 1.77 4.59
C ILE A 16 2.17 1.26 4.02
N ILE A 17 1.26 2.19 3.71
CA ILE A 17 -0.09 1.89 3.21
C ILE A 17 -0.10 2.06 1.69
N GLY A 18 -0.30 0.97 0.97
CA GLY A 18 -0.50 0.98 -0.48
C GLY A 18 -1.98 1.16 -0.81
N VAL A 19 -2.29 2.04 -1.77
CA VAL A 19 -3.65 2.23 -2.27
C VAL A 19 -3.66 1.85 -3.75
N ASP A 20 -4.37 0.78 -4.12
CA ASP A 20 -4.54 0.35 -5.51
C ASP A 20 -5.91 -0.31 -5.70
N LEU A 21 -6.47 -0.20 -6.91
CA LEU A 21 -7.76 -0.81 -7.28
C LEU A 21 -7.62 -2.30 -7.62
N ASN A 22 -6.39 -2.77 -7.88
CA ASN A 22 -6.12 -4.14 -8.25
C ASN A 22 -5.56 -4.93 -7.04
N PRO A 23 -6.37 -5.81 -6.42
CA PRO A 23 -5.93 -6.59 -5.26
C PRO A 23 -4.80 -7.58 -5.58
N SER A 24 -4.63 -8.00 -6.85
CA SER A 24 -3.57 -8.94 -7.21
C SER A 24 -2.16 -8.36 -7.04
N ARG A 25 -2.03 -7.03 -6.99
CA ARG A 25 -0.76 -6.33 -6.78
C ARG A 25 -0.30 -6.35 -5.33
N PHE A 26 -1.17 -6.70 -4.38
CA PHE A 26 -0.84 -6.67 -2.96
C PHE A 26 0.28 -7.64 -2.58
N GLU A 27 0.24 -8.87 -3.12
CA GLU A 27 1.26 -9.88 -2.81
C GLU A 27 2.64 -9.48 -3.32
N GLU A 28 2.72 -8.82 -4.47
CA GLU A 28 3.96 -8.26 -4.97
C GLU A 28 4.40 -7.06 -4.13
N ALA A 29 3.48 -6.15 -3.82
CA ALA A 29 3.71 -4.94 -3.02
C ALA A 29 4.31 -5.21 -1.63
N LYS A 30 3.90 -6.29 -0.95
CA LYS A 30 4.47 -6.70 0.34
C LYS A 30 5.99 -6.90 0.27
N LYS A 31 6.51 -7.40 -0.85
CA LYS A 31 7.95 -7.62 -1.05
C LYS A 31 8.75 -6.32 -1.06
N PHE A 32 8.11 -5.21 -1.44
CA PHE A 32 8.66 -3.85 -1.50
C PHE A 32 8.40 -3.04 -0.21
N GLY A 33 7.97 -3.70 0.87
CA GLY A 33 7.79 -3.06 2.17
C GLY A 33 6.40 -2.49 2.45
N ILE A 34 5.44 -2.65 1.55
CA ILE A 34 4.05 -2.27 1.83
C ILE A 34 3.50 -3.19 2.94
N THR A 35 3.10 -2.61 4.06
CA THR A 35 2.59 -3.34 5.23
C THR A 35 1.07 -3.48 5.20
N GLU A 36 0.39 -2.54 4.57
CA GLU A 36 -1.07 -2.48 4.48
C GLU A 36 -1.53 -2.10 3.08
N PHE A 37 -2.73 -2.53 2.75
CA PHE A 37 -3.32 -2.27 1.45
C PHE A 37 -4.77 -1.86 1.58
N VAL A 38 -5.13 -0.83 0.83
CA VAL A 38 -6.49 -0.31 0.75
C VAL A 38 -6.89 -0.29 -0.70
N ASN A 39 -8.01 -0.93 -1.00
CA ASN A 39 -8.66 -0.82 -2.30
C ASN A 39 -9.86 0.10 -2.17
N PRO A 40 -9.86 1.29 -2.79
CA PRO A 40 -10.99 2.22 -2.69
C PRO A 40 -12.34 1.65 -3.12
N LYS A 41 -12.38 0.58 -3.91
CA LYS A 41 -13.64 -0.08 -4.30
C LYS A 41 -14.26 -0.92 -3.19
N ASP A 42 -13.48 -1.28 -2.17
CA ASP A 42 -13.95 -2.10 -1.05
C ASP A 42 -14.57 -1.21 0.06
N HIS A 43 -14.64 0.11 -0.17
CA HIS A 43 -15.18 1.09 0.77
C HIS A 43 -16.28 1.93 0.10
N ASP A 44 -17.47 1.96 0.72
CA ASP A 44 -18.62 2.75 0.23
C ASP A 44 -18.50 4.26 0.53
N LYS A 45 -17.60 4.61 1.47
CA LYS A 45 -17.31 5.98 1.87
C LYS A 45 -15.90 6.37 1.43
N PRO A 46 -15.65 7.67 1.19
CA PRO A 46 -14.31 8.13 0.87
C PRO A 46 -13.32 7.70 1.97
N VAL A 47 -12.14 7.22 1.58
CA VAL A 47 -11.11 6.70 2.51
C VAL A 47 -10.65 7.75 3.54
N GLN A 48 -10.92 9.02 3.28
CA GLN A 48 -10.59 10.15 4.15
C GLN A 48 -11.62 10.47 5.26
N GLU A 49 -12.80 9.81 5.28
CA GLU A 49 -13.81 9.95 6.35
C GLU A 49 -13.59 8.93 7.49
#